data_AF-A0A2V5TUR7-F1
#
_entry.id   AF-A0A2V5TUR7-F1
#
_cell.length_a   1.000
_cell.length_b   1.000
_cell.length_c   1.000
_cell.angle_alpha   90.00
_cell.angle_beta   90.00
_cell.angle_gamma   90.00
#
_symmetry.space_group_name_H-M   'P 1'
#
loop_
_entity.id
_entity.type
_entity.pdbx_description
1 polymer ?
#
loop_
_entity_poly.entity_id
_entity_poly.type
_entity_poly.pdbx_seq_one_letter_code
_entity_poly.pdbx_strand_id
1 'polypeptide(L)'
;MTTDSPSEKRLEELREQAWKDGVVAGKGVDVDGGPIPRKPGYYGQPVVKPPVWTWEVPLYFFFGGMAGMSAVIASGAIIFHHVDLARAAMWVASIAGAILSPVLLIMDLGRPHLFLNMLRVFKHRSAMSMGAWILST
;
A
#
# COMPACT_ATOMS: atom_id res chain seq x y z
N MET A 1 -8.56 -44.05 -23.49
CA MET A 1 -9.66 -44.05 -22.51
C MET A 1 -9.09 -44.53 -21.19
N THR A 2 -8.67 -43.61 -20.33
CA THR A 2 -8.14 -43.90 -18.99
C THR A 2 -9.07 -43.25 -17.98
N THR A 3 -10.29 -43.80 -17.87
CA THR A 3 -11.38 -43.34 -16.99
C THR A 3 -11.17 -43.64 -15.51
N ASP A 4 -9.93 -43.91 -15.09
CA ASP A 4 -9.64 -44.40 -13.73
C ASP A 4 -8.99 -43.36 -12.82
N SER A 5 -8.88 -42.11 -13.28
CA SER A 5 -8.38 -41.03 -12.42
C SER A 5 -9.44 -40.65 -11.37
N PRO A 6 -9.09 -40.58 -10.07
CA PRO A 6 -10.00 -40.15 -9.01
C PRO A 6 -10.65 -38.78 -9.26
N SER A 7 -9.98 -37.91 -10.01
CA SER A 7 -10.50 -36.59 -10.40
C SER A 7 -11.68 -36.67 -11.37
N GLU A 8 -11.68 -37.63 -12.30
CA GLU A 8 -12.75 -37.79 -13.28
C GLU A 8 -14.04 -38.31 -12.64
N LYS A 9 -13.92 -39.31 -11.75
CA LYS A 9 -15.05 -39.81 -10.97
C LYS A 9 -15.68 -38.70 -10.13
N ARG A 10 -14.85 -37.84 -9.52
CA ARG A 10 -15.35 -36.70 -8.75
C ARG A 10 -16.07 -35.65 -9.63
N LEU A 11 -15.68 -35.46 -10.89
CA LEU A 11 -16.40 -34.56 -11.81
C LEU A 11 -17.78 -35.11 -12.17
N GLU A 12 -17.89 -36.42 -12.35
CA GLU A 12 -19.17 -37.08 -12.64
C GLU A 12 -20.15 -36.92 -11.48
N GLU A 13 -19.69 -37.11 -10.24
CA GLU A 13 -20.49 -36.85 -9.04
C GLU A 13 -21.00 -35.40 -8.97
N LEU A 14 -20.12 -34.42 -9.26
CA LEU A 14 -20.50 -33.01 -9.25
C LEU A 14 -21.49 -32.68 -10.38
N ARG A 15 -21.36 -33.32 -11.55
CA ARG A 15 -22.31 -33.18 -12.67
C ARG A 15 -23.67 -33.75 -12.32
N GLU A 16 -23.73 -34.92 -11.69
CA GLU A 16 -24.99 -35.49 -11.22
C GLU A 16 -25.65 -34.61 -10.15
N GLN A 17 -24.86 -34.07 -9.22
CA GLN A 17 -25.36 -33.16 -8.20
C GLN A 17 -25.90 -31.87 -8.83
N ALA A 18 -25.19 -31.30 -9.81
CA ALA A 18 -25.67 -30.14 -10.56
C ALA A 18 -27.00 -30.43 -11.29
N TRP A 19 -27.13 -31.64 -11.85
CA TRP A 19 -28.35 -32.05 -12.55
C TRP A 19 -29.55 -32.19 -11.62
N LYS A 20 -29.33 -32.70 -10.40
CA LYS A 20 -30.40 -32.91 -9.40
C LYS A 20 -30.78 -31.62 -8.68
N ASP A 21 -29.79 -30.88 -8.21
CA ASP A 21 -29.98 -29.77 -7.27
C ASP A 21 -29.93 -28.39 -7.95
N GLY A 22 -29.51 -28.33 -9.22
CA GLY A 22 -29.33 -27.09 -9.98
C GLY A 22 -28.16 -26.22 -9.52
N VAL A 23 -27.54 -26.54 -8.38
CA VAL A 23 -26.43 -25.78 -7.78
C VAL A 23 -25.42 -26.75 -7.16
N VAL A 24 -24.13 -26.49 -7.38
CA VAL A 24 -23.02 -27.22 -6.75
C VAL A 24 -22.33 -26.28 -5.75
N ALA A 25 -22.61 -26.44 -4.46
CA ALA A 25 -22.03 -25.62 -3.40
C ALA A 25 -20.61 -26.06 -2.97
N GLY A 26 -19.97 -26.97 -3.72
CA GLY A 26 -18.68 -27.56 -3.40
C GLY A 26 -17.50 -26.94 -4.17
N LYS A 27 -16.29 -27.16 -3.65
CA LYS A 27 -15.04 -26.83 -4.35
C LYS A 27 -14.94 -27.70 -5.62
N GLY A 28 -14.80 -27.05 -6.78
CA GLY A 28 -14.63 -27.73 -8.06
C GLY A 28 -13.36 -28.59 -8.12
N VAL A 29 -13.35 -29.57 -9.03
CA VAL A 29 -12.19 -30.43 -9.27
C VAL A 29 -11.17 -29.68 -10.12
N ASP A 30 -9.90 -29.70 -9.71
CA ASP A 30 -8.78 -29.20 -10.48
C ASP A 30 -8.41 -30.24 -11.56
N VAL A 31 -8.79 -29.95 -12.81
CA VAL A 31 -8.56 -30.82 -13.96
C VAL A 31 -7.30 -30.41 -14.71
N ASP A 32 -6.54 -31.39 -15.19
CA ASP A 32 -5.35 -31.12 -16.01
C ASP A 32 -5.77 -30.53 -17.35
N GLY A 33 -5.19 -29.38 -17.72
CA GLY A 33 -5.60 -28.62 -18.91
C GLY A 33 -6.92 -27.87 -18.79
N GLY A 34 -7.47 -27.71 -17.57
CA GLY A 34 -8.65 -26.89 -17.34
C GLY A 34 -8.43 -25.41 -17.69
N PRO A 35 -9.50 -24.65 -17.97
CA PRO A 35 -9.41 -23.22 -18.29
C PRO A 35 -8.89 -22.37 -17.12
N ILE A 36 -8.87 -22.92 -15.91
CA ILE A 36 -8.38 -22.27 -14.70
C ILE A 36 -6.92 -22.71 -14.48
N PRO A 37 -5.93 -21.80 -14.61
CA PRO A 37 -4.53 -22.15 -14.49
C PRO A 37 -4.16 -22.56 -13.06
N ARG A 38 -3.40 -23.66 -12.93
CA ARG A 38 -2.90 -24.24 -11.66
C ARG A 38 -1.88 -23.39 -10.91
N LYS A 39 -1.23 -22.44 -11.59
CA LYS A 39 -0.18 -21.58 -11.03
C LYS A 39 -0.64 -20.13 -11.04
N PRO A 40 -0.31 -19.34 -10.00
CA PRO A 40 -0.57 -17.91 -10.02
C PRO A 40 0.21 -17.27 -11.19
N GLY A 41 -0.54 -16.72 -12.14
CA GLY A 41 -0.05 -15.90 -13.25
C GLY A 41 0.77 -16.62 -14.33
N TYR A 42 1.32 -15.82 -15.25
CA TYR A 42 2.01 -16.31 -16.45
C TYR A 42 3.45 -16.70 -16.11
N TYR A 43 3.86 -17.92 -16.49
CA TYR A 43 5.17 -18.50 -16.11
C TYR A 43 5.48 -18.51 -14.60
N GLY A 44 4.46 -18.57 -13.74
CA GLY A 44 4.64 -18.55 -12.28
C GLY A 44 5.02 -17.18 -11.72
N GLN A 45 4.90 -16.12 -12.52
CA GLN A 45 5.01 -14.74 -12.06
C GLN A 45 3.64 -14.21 -11.65
N PRO A 46 3.55 -13.45 -10.54
CA PRO A 46 2.30 -12.82 -10.15
C PRO A 46 1.80 -11.88 -11.26
N VAL A 47 0.49 -11.88 -11.49
CA VAL A 47 -0.16 -11.06 -12.55
C VAL A 47 0.08 -9.57 -12.33
N VAL A 48 0.23 -9.15 -11.06
CA VAL A 48 0.53 -7.79 -10.64
C VAL A 48 1.86 -7.77 -9.90
N LYS A 49 2.68 -6.75 -10.17
CA LYS A 49 3.94 -6.55 -9.45
C LYS A 49 3.67 -6.42 -7.95
N PRO A 50 4.35 -7.19 -7.09
CA PRO A 50 4.13 -7.11 -5.65
C PRO A 50 4.42 -5.69 -5.16
N PRO A 51 3.69 -5.21 -4.13
CA PRO A 51 3.95 -3.90 -3.55
C PRO A 51 5.36 -3.89 -2.99
N VAL A 52 6.17 -2.92 -3.42
CA VAL A 52 7.53 -2.69 -2.91
C VAL A 52 7.53 -1.87 -1.60
N TRP A 53 6.36 -1.74 -0.96
CA TRP A 53 6.20 -0.94 0.26
C TRP A 53 6.92 -1.61 1.41
N THR A 54 7.88 -0.89 1.98
CA THR A 54 8.55 -1.30 3.21
C THR A 54 7.79 -0.78 4.43
N TRP A 55 8.13 -1.25 5.63
CA TRP A 55 7.40 -0.93 6.87
C TRP A 55 7.52 0.55 7.26
N GLU A 56 8.50 1.25 6.73
CA GLU A 56 8.71 2.68 6.84
C GLU A 56 7.57 3.46 6.16
N VAL A 57 6.97 2.90 5.10
CA VAL A 57 5.96 3.60 4.29
C VAL A 57 4.70 3.96 5.09
N PRO A 58 4.02 3.01 5.75
CA PRO A 58 2.89 3.33 6.61
C PRO A 58 3.24 4.30 7.74
N LEU A 59 4.45 4.19 8.28
CA LEU A 59 4.88 4.99 9.42
C LEU A 59 5.04 6.46 9.02
N TYR A 60 5.72 6.77 7.91
CA TYR A 60 5.81 8.17 7.45
C TYR A 60 4.44 8.72 7.07
N PHE A 61 3.55 7.90 6.49
CA PHE A 61 2.20 8.37 6.13
C PHE A 61 1.41 8.77 7.39
N PHE A 62 1.52 8.00 8.47
CA PHE A 62 0.87 8.29 9.73
C PHE A 62 1.41 9.59 10.36
N PHE A 63 2.72 9.72 10.50
CA PHE A 63 3.33 10.91 11.11
C PHE A 63 3.21 12.15 10.21
N GLY A 64 3.29 11.99 8.89
CA GLY A 64 3.03 13.06 7.92
C GLY A 64 1.58 13.56 7.98
N GLY A 65 0.61 12.65 8.11
CA GLY A 65 -0.80 13.01 8.31
C GLY A 65 -1.04 13.72 9.65
N MET A 66 -0.42 13.24 10.73
CA MET A 66 -0.47 13.87 12.05
C MET A 66 0.11 15.28 12.02
N ALA A 67 1.25 15.48 11.35
CA ALA A 67 1.87 16.79 11.19
C ALA A 67 0.98 17.76 10.41
N GLY A 68 0.40 17.30 9.28
CA GLY A 68 -0.51 18.09 8.46
C GLY A 68 -1.77 18.53 9.20
N MET A 69 -2.44 17.61 9.91
CA MET A 69 -3.63 17.95 10.71
C MET A 69 -3.27 18.90 11.86
N SER A 70 -2.13 18.69 12.53
CA SER A 70 -1.66 19.58 13.60
C SER A 70 -1.40 21.00 13.10
N ALA A 71 -0.86 21.16 11.88
CA ALA A 71 -0.67 22.47 11.25
C ALA A 71 -2.01 23.18 10.91
N VAL A 72 -3.02 22.42 10.46
CA VAL A 72 -4.37 22.96 10.23
C VAL A 72 -5.00 23.41 11.55
N ILE A 73 -4.87 22.60 12.62
CA ILE A 73 -5.37 22.95 13.96
C ILE A 73 -4.66 24.19 14.50
N ALA A 74 -3.33 24.27 14.36
CA ALA A 74 -2.56 25.44 14.75
C ALA A 74 -3.04 26.70 14.01
N SER A 75 -3.25 26.61 12.70
CA SER A 75 -3.72 27.72 11.87
C SER A 75 -5.11 28.20 12.31
N GLY A 76 -6.04 27.27 12.57
CA GLY A 76 -7.35 27.61 13.13
C GLY A 76 -7.25 28.26 14.51
N ALA A 77 -6.42 27.70 15.40
CA ALA A 77 -6.23 28.23 16.74
C ALA A 77 -5.65 29.65 16.74
N ILE A 78 -4.77 30.00 15.78
CA ILE A 78 -4.28 31.38 15.59
C ILE A 78 -5.43 32.32 15.19
N ILE A 79 -6.30 31.90 14.26
CA ILE A 79 -7.46 32.70 13.81
C ILE A 79 -8.43 32.97 14.98
N PHE A 80 -8.63 31.98 15.86
CA PHE A 80 -9.50 32.11 17.03
C PHE A 80 -8.79 32.68 18.28
N HIS A 81 -7.57 33.21 18.14
CA HIS A 81 -6.77 33.79 19.24
C HIS A 81 -6.45 32.83 20.41
N HIS A 82 -6.51 31.51 20.18
CA HIS A 82 -6.15 30.48 21.16
C HIS A 82 -4.66 30.12 21.06
N VAL A 83 -3.81 31.01 21.57
CA VAL A 83 -2.34 30.92 21.45
C VAL A 83 -1.71 29.68 22.11
N ASP A 84 -2.26 29.19 23.22
CA ASP A 84 -1.73 27.99 23.90
C ASP A 84 -1.98 26.72 23.09
N LEU A 85 -3.18 26.61 22.50
CA LEU A 85 -3.55 25.51 21.62
C LEU A 85 -2.74 25.55 20.32
N ALA A 86 -2.56 26.75 19.74
CA ALA A 86 -1.71 26.94 18.58
C ALA A 86 -0.27 26.51 18.84
N ARG A 87 0.29 26.84 20.01
CA ARG A 87 1.66 26.47 20.39
C ARG A 87 1.81 24.95 20.56
N ALA A 88 0.89 24.30 21.25
CA ALA A 88 0.91 22.84 21.42
C ALA A 88 0.79 22.11 20.07
N ALA A 89 -0.12 22.54 19.21
CA ALA A 89 -0.31 21.98 17.88
C ALA A 89 0.90 22.21 16.97
N MET A 90 1.54 23.39 17.04
CA MET A 90 2.80 23.68 16.34
C MET A 90 3.93 22.77 16.82
N TRP A 91 4.08 22.54 18.12
CA TRP A 91 5.09 21.61 18.64
C TRP A 91 4.90 20.19 18.11
N VAL A 92 3.66 19.68 18.08
CA VAL A 92 3.35 18.36 17.52
C VAL A 92 3.64 18.32 16.01
N ALA A 93 3.24 19.37 15.28
CA ALA A 93 3.53 19.50 13.85
C ALA A 93 5.04 19.54 13.56
N SER A 94 5.81 20.28 14.36
CA SER A 94 7.26 20.39 14.22
C SER A 94 7.98 19.09 14.56
N ILE A 95 7.60 18.39 15.63
CA ILE A 95 8.26 17.13 16.01
C ILE A 95 7.93 16.01 15.00
N ALA A 96 6.66 15.86 14.63
CA ALA A 96 6.23 14.84 13.67
C ALA A 96 6.71 15.16 12.24
N GLY A 97 6.68 16.43 11.84
CA GLY A 97 7.02 16.88 10.50
C GLY A 97 8.53 17.09 10.28
N ALA A 98 9.22 17.80 11.18
CA ALA A 98 10.59 18.23 10.93
C ALA A 98 11.67 17.23 11.37
N ILE A 99 11.38 16.32 12.31
CA ILE A 99 12.37 15.35 12.80
C ILE A 99 12.14 13.98 12.19
N LEU A 100 10.90 13.47 12.26
CA LEU A 100 10.65 12.08 11.91
C LEU A 100 10.58 11.85 10.39
N SER A 101 9.97 12.80 9.67
CA SER A 101 9.77 12.70 8.22
C SER A 101 11.07 12.71 7.42
N PRO A 102 12.05 13.62 7.62
CA PRO A 102 13.31 13.60 6.86
C PRO A 102 14.19 12.38 7.22
N VAL A 103 14.19 11.92 8.47
CA VAL A 103 14.94 10.72 8.86
C VAL A 103 14.39 9.48 8.15
N LEU A 104 13.05 9.33 8.08
CA LEU A 104 12.45 8.22 7.34
C LEU A 104 12.65 8.32 5.83
N LEU A 105 12.57 9.51 5.25
CA LEU A 105 12.81 9.72 3.81
C LEU A 105 14.27 9.43 3.43
N ILE A 106 15.22 9.78 4.29
CA ILE A 106 16.64 9.46 4.11
C ILE A 106 16.90 7.95 4.22
N MET A 107 16.21 7.27 5.15
CA MET A 107 16.28 5.82 5.28
C MET A 107 15.65 5.09 4.08
N ASP A 108 14.50 5.56 3.58
CA ASP A 108 13.81 5.00 2.40
C ASP A 108 14.65 5.13 1.12
N LEU A 109 15.45 6.20 1.00
CA LEU A 109 16.34 6.39 -0.15
C LEU A 109 17.50 5.38 -0.19
N GLY A 110 17.95 4.85 0.96
CA GLY A 110 19.14 3.99 1.11
C GLY A 110 20.48 4.64 0.69
N ARG A 111 20.45 5.80 0.02
CA ARG A 111 21.59 6.56 -0.50
C ARG A 111 21.38 8.06 -0.19
N PRO A 112 21.83 8.52 1.00
CA PRO A 112 21.51 9.86 1.52
C PRO A 112 21.99 11.01 0.63
N HIS A 113 23.07 10.82 -0.14
CA HIS A 113 23.60 11.85 -1.04
C HIS A 113 22.67 12.21 -2.21
N LEU A 114 21.69 11.36 -2.55
CA LEU A 114 20.71 11.64 -3.60
C LEU A 114 19.63 12.64 -3.17
N PHE A 115 19.45 12.84 -1.86
CA PHE A 115 18.52 13.85 -1.34
C PHE A 115 18.90 15.26 -1.79
N LEU A 116 20.20 15.59 -1.73
CA LEU A 116 20.71 16.88 -2.22
C LEU A 116 20.46 17.08 -3.72
N ASN A 117 20.51 16.00 -4.51
CA ASN A 117 20.17 16.05 -5.93
C ASN A 117 18.66 16.28 -6.16
N MET A 118 17.80 15.82 -5.26
CA MET A 118 16.35 16.08 -5.32
C MET A 118 15.97 17.52 -4.97
N LEU A 119 16.71 18.17 -4.06
CA LEU A 119 16.51 19.58 -3.73
C LEU A 119 16.93 20.53 -4.88
N ARG A 120 17.62 20.02 -5.90
CA ARG A 120 18.03 20.83 -7.06
C ARG A 120 16.92 21.03 -8.08
N VAL A 121 15.97 20.10 -8.17
CA VAL A 121 14.90 20.12 -9.18
C VAL A 121 13.56 19.82 -8.53
N PHE A 122 12.65 20.79 -8.58
CA PHE A 122 11.29 20.63 -8.07
C PHE A 122 10.43 19.87 -9.10
N LYS A 123 10.06 18.62 -8.79
CA LYS A 123 9.21 17.78 -9.64
C LYS A 123 7.84 17.56 -9.00
N HIS A 124 6.84 18.36 -9.38
CA HIS A 124 5.48 18.28 -8.79
C HIS A 124 4.78 16.93 -9.04
N ARG A 125 5.14 16.22 -10.13
CA ARG A 125 4.58 14.91 -10.48
C ARG A 125 5.14 13.75 -9.65
N SER A 126 6.14 14.01 -8.80
CA SER A 126 6.75 13.00 -7.92
C SER A 126 6.43 13.34 -6.47
N ALA A 127 5.68 12.46 -5.81
CA ALA A 127 5.38 12.59 -4.37
C ALA A 127 6.66 12.71 -3.52
N MET A 128 7.73 11.99 -3.91
CA MET A 128 9.02 12.03 -3.22
C MET A 128 9.70 13.40 -3.35
N SER A 129 9.63 14.05 -4.52
CA SER A 129 10.19 15.39 -4.72
C SER A 129 9.37 16.45 -4.00
N MET A 130 8.04 16.37 -4.05
CA MET A 130 7.16 17.24 -3.27
C MET A 130 7.45 17.14 -1.77
N GLY A 131 7.60 15.92 -1.24
CA GLY A 131 7.93 15.70 0.17
C GLY A 131 9.28 16.31 0.57
N ALA A 132 10.33 16.11 -0.23
CA ALA A 132 11.65 16.69 0.05
C ALA A 132 11.62 18.23 0.11
N TRP A 133 10.83 18.88 -0.74
CA TRP A 133 10.68 20.34 -0.74
C TRP A 133 9.85 20.82 0.46
N ILE A 134 8.71 20.18 0.77
CA ILE A 134 7.87 20.54 1.93
C ILE A 134 8.65 20.43 3.25
N LEU A 135 9.58 19.47 3.36
CA LEU A 135 10.42 19.32 4.55
C LEU A 135 11.56 20.32 4.62
N SER A 136 11.98 20.88 3.48
CA SER A 136 13.07 21.86 3.43
C SER A 136 12.58 23.30 3.66
N THR A 137 11.28 23.57 3.54
CA THR A 137 10.69 24.91 3.72
C THR A 137 10.17 25.09 5.14
#